data_AF-A0A2H9N206-F1
#
_entry.id   AF-A0A2H9N206-F1
#
_cell.length_a   1.000
_cell.length_b   1.000
_cell.length_c   1.000
_cell.angle_alpha   90.00
_cell.angle_beta   90.00
_cell.angle_gamma   90.00
#
_symmetry.space_group_name_H-M   'P 1'
#
loop_
_entity.id
_entity.type
_entity.pdbx_description
1 polymer ?
#
loop_
_entity_poly.entity_id
_entity_poly.type
_entity_poly.pdbx_seq_one_letter_code
_entity_poly.pdbx_strand_id
1 'polypeptide(L)'
;MERKKEEQNRDNFEELKTKEERMDRVNKLKDKVLKKYENKIKCIVVMGSVVRDEFKPKSDIDIFIVADDTEKPMSFGQKQKMDSDILKMAKDISPNLSFQPLYTLTEFMDYARIGHPIIYNFIKEGHAVFDVGFFTPFQRLLNDGRIPMTREAIEAYMDGAPKKLMRAKTVKLLMLAEDCFYAMLNSAQAVLMFLGVEPPVPNKAYDTVNKYLVEPGLLEEEYAEQLREIIEIRKKIEHKEMMDAAGQFVDDWIDKSDKFIDKMYDLLTVLEEKKKSKVLERTEDVMRKAAAAALKSVNKLPKKEEDVPQEFRKQFIDNKLIDGYYWDVWKKVGIMKDLAGKGKADKIPEKDVYQMREYVRTMIRDLSRVLKEEGKE
;
A
#
# COMPACT_ATOMS: atom_id res chain seq x y z
N MET A 1 32.32 -27.59 -47.87
CA MET A 1 32.04 -27.88 -49.30
C MET A 1 30.60 -27.58 -49.73
N GLU A 2 29.69 -27.18 -48.83
CA GLU A 2 28.30 -26.83 -49.18
C GLU A 2 28.06 -25.36 -49.54
N ARG A 3 28.92 -24.43 -49.10
CA ARG A 3 28.86 -23.00 -49.47
C ARG A 3 29.09 -22.69 -50.97
N LYS A 4 29.42 -23.68 -51.79
CA LYS A 4 29.57 -23.55 -53.26
C LYS A 4 28.35 -24.04 -54.05
N LYS A 5 27.28 -24.51 -53.40
CA LYS A 5 26.03 -24.94 -54.06
C LYS A 5 24.87 -23.94 -53.90
N GLU A 6 25.06 -22.84 -53.18
CA GLU A 6 24.08 -21.78 -52.95
C GLU A 6 24.39 -20.47 -53.69
N GLU A 7 25.31 -20.47 -54.66
CA GLU A 7 25.17 -19.57 -55.80
C GLU A 7 24.05 -20.15 -56.68
N GLN A 8 22.80 -20.00 -56.22
CA GLN A 8 21.67 -20.07 -57.15
C GLN A 8 21.96 -19.07 -58.25
N ASN A 9 21.94 -19.56 -59.49
CA ASN A 9 22.34 -18.86 -60.70
C ASN A 9 21.62 -17.49 -60.80
N ARG A 10 22.23 -16.43 -60.26
CA ARG A 10 21.67 -15.06 -60.21
C ARG A 10 21.45 -14.49 -61.61
N ASP A 11 21.98 -15.15 -62.63
CA ASP A 11 21.72 -14.89 -64.04
C ASP A 11 20.24 -15.09 -64.42
N ASN A 12 19.51 -15.95 -63.69
CA ASN A 12 18.09 -16.22 -63.94
C ASN A 12 17.13 -15.28 -63.19
N PHE A 13 17.63 -14.32 -62.40
CA PHE A 13 16.78 -13.41 -61.64
C PHE A 13 16.20 -12.32 -62.56
N GLU A 14 14.92 -12.01 -62.35
CA GLU A 14 14.27 -10.86 -62.95
C GLU A 14 14.94 -9.57 -62.45
N GLU A 15 15.11 -8.59 -63.34
CA GLU A 15 15.52 -7.25 -62.96
C GLU A 15 14.32 -6.46 -62.44
N LEU A 16 14.13 -6.48 -61.13
CA LEU A 16 13.08 -5.72 -60.45
C LEU A 16 13.68 -4.38 -60.02
N LYS A 17 13.14 -3.26 -60.48
CA LYS A 17 13.71 -1.92 -60.21
C LYS A 17 13.07 -1.23 -59.01
N THR A 18 11.82 -1.56 -58.68
CA THR A 18 11.10 -0.88 -57.60
C THR A 18 10.75 -1.81 -56.44
N LYS A 19 10.46 -1.22 -55.27
CA LYS A 19 9.90 -1.94 -54.11
C LYS A 19 8.51 -2.49 -54.45
N GLU A 20 7.72 -1.73 -55.19
CA GLU A 20 6.35 -2.11 -55.59
C GLU A 20 6.33 -3.38 -56.42
N GLU A 21 7.23 -3.52 -57.40
CA GLU A 21 7.35 -4.74 -58.22
C GLU A 21 7.66 -5.97 -57.35
N ARG A 22 8.52 -5.82 -56.34
CA ARG A 22 8.84 -6.89 -55.39
C ARG A 22 7.65 -7.24 -54.51
N MET A 23 6.97 -6.22 -53.98
CA MET A 23 5.78 -6.41 -53.16
C MET A 23 4.61 -7.02 -53.95
N ASP A 24 4.50 -6.75 -55.25
CA ASP A 24 3.56 -7.46 -56.14
C ASP A 24 3.85 -8.97 -56.19
N ARG A 25 5.12 -9.37 -56.33
CA ARG A 25 5.49 -10.80 -56.28
C ARG A 25 5.19 -11.43 -54.92
N VAL A 26 5.48 -10.73 -53.83
CA VAL A 26 5.13 -11.16 -52.47
C VAL A 26 3.60 -11.33 -52.32
N ASN A 27 2.81 -10.36 -52.79
CA ASN A 27 1.36 -10.40 -52.69
C ASN A 27 0.77 -11.57 -53.49
N LYS A 28 1.30 -11.84 -54.70
CA LYS A 28 0.92 -13.02 -55.48
C LYS A 28 1.23 -14.33 -54.75
N LEU A 29 2.37 -14.42 -54.06
CA LEU A 29 2.73 -15.58 -53.25
C LEU A 29 1.79 -15.72 -52.06
N LYS A 30 1.56 -14.63 -51.32
CA LYS A 30 0.61 -14.55 -50.21
C LYS A 30 -0.76 -15.08 -50.62
N ASP A 31 -1.32 -14.58 -51.72
CA ASP A 31 -2.66 -14.98 -52.17
C ASP A 31 -2.72 -16.47 -52.56
N LYS A 32 -1.70 -17.00 -53.25
CA LYS A 32 -1.63 -18.44 -53.58
C LYS A 32 -1.51 -19.32 -52.33
N VAL A 33 -0.67 -18.93 -51.38
CA VAL A 33 -0.42 -19.67 -50.14
C VAL A 33 -1.69 -19.68 -49.27
N LEU A 34 -2.31 -18.52 -49.07
CA LEU A 34 -3.54 -18.39 -48.29
C LEU A 34 -4.71 -19.12 -48.95
N LYS A 35 -4.83 -19.12 -50.29
CA LYS A 35 -5.87 -19.86 -50.99
C LYS A 35 -5.74 -21.39 -50.81
N LYS A 36 -4.53 -21.92 -50.65
CA LYS A 36 -4.31 -23.38 -50.51
C LYS A 36 -4.34 -23.85 -49.05
N TYR A 37 -3.77 -23.06 -48.14
CA TYR A 37 -3.56 -23.47 -46.75
C TYR A 37 -4.45 -22.73 -45.75
N GLU A 38 -5.14 -21.68 -46.18
CA GLU A 38 -6.15 -20.96 -45.42
C GLU A 38 -5.71 -20.65 -43.99
N ASN A 39 -6.48 -21.12 -43.00
CA ASN A 39 -6.32 -20.84 -41.58
C ASN A 39 -5.06 -21.48 -40.95
N LYS A 40 -4.36 -22.35 -41.69
CA LYS A 40 -3.09 -22.91 -41.22
C LYS A 40 -1.96 -21.90 -41.25
N ILE A 41 -2.05 -20.84 -42.04
CA ILE A 41 -1.00 -19.81 -42.08
C ILE A 41 -1.28 -18.76 -41.01
N LYS A 42 -0.27 -18.46 -40.19
CA LYS A 42 -0.37 -17.47 -39.11
C LYS A 42 0.25 -16.14 -39.49
N CYS A 43 1.40 -16.18 -40.16
CA CYS A 43 1.97 -14.99 -40.76
C CYS A 43 2.78 -15.32 -42.02
N ILE A 44 2.89 -14.31 -42.89
CA ILE A 44 3.82 -14.26 -44.02
C ILE A 44 4.56 -12.94 -43.88
N VAL A 45 5.89 -13.03 -43.81
CA VAL A 45 6.73 -11.89 -43.43
C VAL A 45 7.85 -11.75 -44.46
N VAL A 46 8.01 -10.54 -44.98
CA VAL A 46 9.12 -10.16 -45.84
C VAL A 46 10.25 -9.61 -44.98
N MET A 47 11.49 -9.88 -45.37
CA MET A 47 12.67 -9.46 -44.64
C MET A 47 13.76 -8.92 -45.58
N GLY A 48 14.89 -8.57 -44.99
CA GLY A 48 16.12 -8.31 -45.72
C GLY A 48 16.10 -6.99 -46.48
N SER A 49 16.80 -6.97 -47.61
CA SER A 49 17.06 -5.75 -48.38
C SER A 49 15.79 -5.04 -48.85
N VAL A 50 14.68 -5.78 -49.03
CA VAL A 50 13.38 -5.22 -49.43
C VAL A 50 12.76 -4.37 -48.34
N VAL A 51 12.86 -4.79 -47.07
CA VAL A 51 12.32 -4.01 -45.95
C VAL A 51 13.19 -2.78 -45.69
N ARG A 52 14.52 -2.93 -45.80
CA ARG A 52 15.50 -1.86 -45.55
C ARG A 52 15.67 -0.86 -46.70
N ASP A 53 15.04 -1.09 -47.85
CA ASP A 53 15.21 -0.30 -49.08
C ASP A 53 16.67 -0.29 -49.61
N GLU A 54 17.40 -1.37 -49.37
CA GLU A 54 18.81 -1.56 -49.76
C GLU A 54 18.98 -2.56 -50.93
N PHE A 55 17.90 -2.88 -51.63
CA PHE A 55 17.90 -3.88 -52.69
C PHE A 55 18.53 -3.37 -53.99
N LYS A 56 19.20 -4.28 -54.72
CA LYS A 56 19.71 -4.07 -56.08
C LYS A 56 18.75 -4.67 -57.10
N PRO A 57 18.85 -4.34 -58.40
CA PRO A 57 17.93 -4.84 -59.43
C PRO A 57 17.75 -6.37 -59.46
N LYS A 58 18.84 -7.12 -59.22
CA LYS A 58 18.84 -8.59 -59.12
C LYS A 58 18.92 -9.11 -57.67
N SER A 59 18.41 -8.35 -56.70
CA SER A 59 18.27 -8.84 -55.32
C SER A 59 17.12 -9.84 -55.22
N ASP A 60 17.31 -10.79 -54.32
CA ASP A 60 16.29 -11.68 -53.79
C ASP A 60 15.32 -10.93 -52.86
N ILE A 61 14.19 -11.59 -52.61
CA ILE A 61 13.13 -11.17 -51.71
C ILE A 61 13.01 -12.26 -50.66
N ASP A 62 13.58 -12.03 -49.48
CA ASP A 62 13.53 -12.99 -48.37
C ASP A 62 12.16 -13.03 -47.73
N ILE A 63 11.58 -14.22 -47.63
CA ILE A 63 10.25 -14.45 -47.05
C ILE A 63 10.33 -15.66 -46.13
N PHE A 64 9.73 -15.54 -44.94
CA PHE A 64 9.40 -16.70 -44.13
C PHE A 64 7.90 -16.75 -43.85
N ILE A 65 7.42 -17.94 -43.55
CA ILE A 65 6.01 -18.23 -43.29
C ILE A 65 5.93 -19.04 -42.01
N VAL A 66 4.96 -18.70 -41.16
CA VAL A 66 4.65 -19.48 -39.96
C VAL A 66 3.31 -20.18 -40.14
N ALA A 67 3.30 -21.49 -39.90
CA ALA A 67 2.10 -22.32 -39.93
C ALA A 67 1.70 -22.84 -38.55
N ASP A 68 0.40 -23.03 -38.34
CA ASP A 68 -0.17 -23.60 -37.12
C ASP A 68 -0.01 -25.11 -37.07
N ASP A 69 0.67 -25.57 -36.03
CA ASP A 69 0.81 -26.98 -35.64
C ASP A 69 0.20 -27.26 -34.26
N THR A 70 -0.43 -26.27 -33.62
CA THR A 70 -0.90 -26.36 -32.23
C THR A 70 -2.27 -27.01 -32.10
N GLU A 71 -3.15 -26.82 -33.08
CA GLU A 71 -4.46 -27.51 -33.11
C GLU A 71 -4.28 -29.01 -33.38
N LYS A 72 -3.37 -29.34 -34.30
CA LYS A 72 -2.97 -30.71 -34.65
C LYS A 72 -1.48 -30.73 -34.97
N PRO A 73 -0.67 -31.55 -34.26
CA PRO A 73 0.75 -31.65 -34.52
C PRO A 73 1.05 -31.95 -35.99
N MET A 74 1.93 -31.15 -36.57
CA MET A 74 2.36 -31.34 -37.94
C MET A 74 3.47 -32.40 -37.99
N SER A 75 3.22 -33.52 -38.67
CA SER A 75 4.28 -34.51 -38.90
C SER A 75 5.37 -33.95 -39.81
N PHE A 76 6.59 -34.48 -39.69
CA PHE A 76 7.72 -34.10 -40.53
C PHE A 76 7.41 -34.19 -42.04
N GLY A 77 6.74 -35.25 -42.48
CA GLY A 77 6.34 -35.42 -43.88
C GLY A 77 5.30 -34.39 -44.35
N GLN A 78 4.37 -33.98 -43.48
CA GLN A 78 3.42 -32.91 -43.78
C GLN A 78 4.13 -31.56 -43.92
N LYS A 79 5.06 -31.27 -43.00
CA LYS A 79 5.88 -30.05 -43.03
C LYS A 79 6.69 -29.98 -44.32
N GLN A 80 7.44 -31.04 -44.66
CA GLN A 80 8.25 -31.08 -45.88
C GLN A 80 7.43 -30.94 -47.16
N LYS A 81 6.25 -31.57 -47.21
CA LYS A 81 5.35 -31.44 -48.36
C LYS A 81 4.88 -29.99 -48.51
N MET A 82 4.48 -29.36 -47.41
CA MET A 82 4.03 -27.97 -47.40
C MET A 82 5.16 -27.01 -47.80
N ASP A 83 6.36 -27.24 -47.28
CA ASP A 83 7.59 -26.50 -47.60
C ASP A 83 7.92 -26.58 -49.10
N SER A 84 7.97 -27.80 -49.65
CA SER A 84 8.22 -28.05 -51.08
C SER A 84 7.17 -27.42 -51.98
N ASP A 85 5.90 -27.51 -51.59
CA ASP A 85 4.78 -26.92 -52.31
C ASP A 85 4.87 -25.39 -52.35
N ILE A 86 5.22 -24.74 -51.23
CA ILE A 86 5.39 -23.29 -51.14
C ILE A 86 6.61 -22.85 -51.94
N LEU A 87 7.74 -23.55 -51.84
CA LEU A 87 8.95 -23.27 -52.60
C LEU A 87 8.68 -23.33 -54.11
N LYS A 88 7.89 -24.31 -54.57
CA LYS A 88 7.46 -24.40 -55.97
C LYS A 88 6.59 -23.20 -56.36
N MET A 89 5.62 -22.82 -55.54
CA MET A 89 4.79 -21.63 -55.81
C MET A 89 5.61 -20.35 -55.91
N ALA A 90 6.62 -20.17 -55.05
CA ALA A 90 7.52 -19.03 -55.08
C ALA A 90 8.30 -18.98 -56.40
N LYS A 91 8.94 -20.10 -56.80
CA LYS A 91 9.68 -20.20 -58.06
C LYS A 91 8.81 -19.99 -59.30
N ASP A 92 7.57 -20.50 -59.28
CA ASP A 92 6.60 -20.31 -60.37
C ASP A 92 6.14 -18.84 -60.51
N ILE A 93 6.23 -18.05 -59.44
CA ILE A 93 5.87 -16.61 -59.46
C ILE A 93 7.07 -15.76 -59.87
N SER A 94 8.22 -15.98 -59.25
CA SER A 94 9.45 -15.26 -59.58
C SER A 94 10.66 -15.99 -58.98
N PRO A 95 11.76 -16.16 -59.74
CA PRO A 95 13.01 -16.73 -59.22
C PRO A 95 13.65 -15.87 -58.13
N ASN A 96 13.28 -14.58 -58.01
CA ASN A 96 13.77 -13.69 -56.97
C ASN A 96 13.16 -13.96 -55.59
N LEU A 97 12.05 -14.72 -55.48
CA LEU A 97 11.43 -15.03 -54.18
C LEU A 97 12.25 -16.10 -53.45
N SER A 98 12.94 -15.69 -52.39
CA SER A 98 13.74 -16.55 -51.51
C SER A 98 12.91 -16.96 -50.30
N PHE A 99 12.26 -18.12 -50.40
CA PHE A 99 11.50 -18.69 -49.30
C PHE A 99 12.44 -19.42 -48.32
N GLN A 100 12.47 -18.96 -47.08
CA GLN A 100 13.10 -19.66 -45.96
C GLN A 100 12.23 -20.84 -45.54
N PRO A 101 12.80 -21.95 -45.02
CA PRO A 101 12.04 -23.11 -44.60
C PRO A 101 10.87 -22.74 -43.69
N LEU A 102 9.74 -23.43 -43.87
CA LEU A 102 8.52 -23.20 -43.09
C LEU A 102 8.80 -23.34 -41.59
N TYR A 103 8.38 -22.35 -40.80
CA TYR A 103 8.37 -22.45 -39.35
C TYR A 103 6.98 -22.89 -38.89
N THR A 104 6.93 -23.82 -37.96
CA THR A 104 5.70 -24.06 -37.20
C THR A 104 5.58 -23.03 -36.08
N LEU A 105 4.37 -22.84 -35.57
CA LEU A 105 4.12 -21.93 -34.44
C LEU A 105 4.93 -22.39 -33.23
N THR A 106 4.93 -23.70 -32.92
CA THR A 106 5.70 -24.26 -31.80
C THR A 106 7.20 -23.96 -31.95
N GLU A 107 7.80 -24.23 -33.12
CA GLU A 107 9.22 -23.96 -33.36
C GLU A 107 9.56 -22.47 -33.25
N PHE A 108 8.72 -21.59 -33.81
CA PHE A 108 8.91 -20.15 -33.71
C PHE A 108 8.90 -19.70 -32.24
N MET A 109 7.93 -20.18 -31.47
CA MET A 109 7.79 -19.84 -30.05
C MET A 109 8.98 -20.34 -29.22
N ASP A 110 9.43 -21.57 -29.46
CA ASP A 110 10.57 -22.13 -28.73
C ASP A 110 11.86 -21.38 -29.01
N TYR A 111 12.09 -20.99 -30.28
CA TYR A 111 13.22 -20.16 -30.65
C TYR A 111 13.12 -18.72 -30.13
N ALA A 112 11.94 -18.11 -30.17
CA ALA A 112 11.71 -16.79 -29.58
C ALA A 112 11.97 -16.82 -28.06
N ARG A 113 11.52 -17.85 -27.35
CA ARG A 113 11.71 -17.99 -25.90
C ARG A 113 13.19 -17.98 -25.48
N ILE A 114 14.07 -18.52 -26.32
CA ILE A 114 15.51 -18.56 -26.07
C ILE A 114 16.29 -17.43 -26.76
N GLY A 115 15.61 -16.48 -27.41
CA GLY A 115 16.28 -15.40 -28.14
C GLY A 115 17.15 -15.90 -29.30
N HIS A 116 16.72 -16.98 -30.00
CA HIS A 116 17.51 -17.57 -31.07
C HIS A 116 17.85 -16.51 -32.15
N PRO A 117 19.13 -16.35 -32.58
CA PRO A 117 19.55 -15.23 -33.44
C PRO A 117 18.75 -15.07 -34.74
N ILE A 118 18.33 -16.20 -35.33
CA ILE A 118 17.52 -16.19 -36.55
C ILE A 118 16.14 -15.55 -36.30
N ILE A 119 15.40 -16.05 -35.30
CA ILE A 119 14.07 -15.55 -34.99
C ILE A 119 14.13 -14.13 -34.42
N TYR A 120 15.19 -13.80 -33.68
CA TYR A 120 15.48 -12.43 -33.26
C TYR A 120 15.54 -11.48 -34.46
N ASN A 121 16.36 -11.78 -35.47
CA ASN A 121 16.46 -10.95 -36.67
C ASN A 121 15.14 -10.89 -37.43
N PHE A 122 14.40 -12.01 -37.47
CA PHE A 122 13.10 -12.06 -38.14
C PHE A 122 12.11 -11.11 -37.48
N ILE A 123 11.96 -11.17 -36.15
CA ILE A 123 11.07 -10.29 -35.39
C ILE A 123 11.52 -8.84 -35.52
N LYS A 124 12.83 -8.58 -35.44
CA LYS A 124 13.38 -7.23 -35.46
C LYS A 124 13.21 -6.52 -36.79
N GLU A 125 13.50 -7.20 -37.89
CA GLU A 125 13.57 -6.58 -39.23
C GLU A 125 12.38 -6.94 -40.13
N GLY A 126 11.55 -7.90 -39.72
CA GLY A 126 10.47 -8.41 -40.56
C GLY A 126 9.31 -7.43 -40.71
N HIS A 127 8.78 -7.37 -41.94
CA HIS A 127 7.54 -6.68 -42.27
C HIS A 127 6.47 -7.72 -42.64
N ALA A 128 5.44 -7.84 -41.79
CA ALA A 128 4.34 -8.75 -42.05
C ALA A 128 3.46 -8.24 -43.19
N VAL A 129 3.35 -9.03 -44.25
CA VAL A 129 2.40 -8.81 -45.36
C VAL A 129 1.08 -9.51 -45.13
N PHE A 130 1.07 -10.49 -44.23
CA PHE A 130 -0.10 -11.12 -43.67
C PHE A 130 0.22 -11.53 -42.23
N ASP A 131 -0.66 -11.19 -41.30
CA ASP A 131 -0.55 -11.59 -39.90
C ASP A 131 -1.96 -11.69 -39.31
N VAL A 132 -2.25 -12.79 -38.63
CA VAL A 132 -3.52 -12.96 -37.89
C VAL A 132 -3.47 -12.34 -36.49
N GLY A 133 -2.45 -11.53 -36.21
CA GLY A 133 -2.16 -10.98 -34.89
C GLY A 133 -1.23 -11.87 -34.06
N PHE A 134 -0.38 -12.66 -34.72
CA PHE A 134 0.66 -13.46 -34.09
C PHE A 134 2.01 -12.75 -34.10
N PHE A 135 2.46 -12.29 -35.26
CA PHE A 135 3.83 -11.81 -35.46
C PHE A 135 4.05 -10.38 -34.96
N THR A 136 3.15 -9.44 -35.25
CA THR A 136 3.28 -8.04 -34.79
C THR A 136 3.36 -7.92 -33.26
N PRO A 137 2.60 -8.69 -32.45
CA PRO A 137 2.81 -8.74 -31.01
C PRO A 137 4.21 -9.16 -30.59
N PHE A 138 4.85 -10.11 -31.29
CA PHE A 138 6.25 -10.47 -31.01
C PHE A 138 7.21 -9.31 -31.24
N GLN A 139 6.97 -8.46 -32.25
CA GLN A 139 7.77 -7.25 -32.45
C GLN A 139 7.62 -6.26 -31.31
N ARG A 140 6.39 -6.06 -30.81
CA ARG A 140 6.14 -5.21 -29.64
C ARG A 140 6.80 -5.77 -28.38
N LEU A 141 6.67 -7.07 -28.14
CA LEU A 141 7.32 -7.75 -27.03
C LEU A 141 8.85 -7.64 -27.11
N LEU A 142 9.42 -7.72 -28.32
CA LEU A 142 10.84 -7.49 -28.51
C LEU A 142 11.25 -6.08 -28.08
N ASN A 143 10.54 -5.06 -28.59
CA ASN A 143 10.82 -3.66 -28.28
C ASN A 143 10.65 -3.34 -26.79
N ASP A 144 9.71 -4.01 -26.11
CA ASP A 144 9.49 -3.90 -24.67
C ASP A 144 10.54 -4.69 -23.84
N GLY A 145 11.53 -5.32 -24.49
CA GLY A 145 12.56 -6.13 -23.82
C GLY A 145 12.01 -7.41 -23.18
N ARG A 146 10.89 -7.95 -23.67
CA ARG A 146 10.24 -9.16 -23.13
C ARG A 146 10.76 -10.46 -23.71
N ILE A 147 11.51 -10.40 -24.81
CA ILE A 147 12.18 -11.57 -25.39
C ILE A 147 13.54 -11.75 -24.71
N PRO A 148 13.81 -12.86 -24.02
CA PRO A 148 15.07 -13.04 -23.29
C PRO A 148 16.29 -13.02 -24.20
N MET A 149 17.46 -12.72 -23.62
CA MET A 149 18.77 -12.75 -24.30
C MET A 149 18.92 -11.78 -25.48
N THR A 150 18.02 -10.80 -25.63
CA THR A 150 18.13 -9.73 -26.62
C THR A 150 18.73 -8.46 -26.02
N ARG A 151 19.22 -7.57 -26.88
CA ARG A 151 19.73 -6.26 -26.47
C ARG A 151 18.66 -5.44 -25.75
N GLU A 152 17.44 -5.47 -26.28
CA GLU A 152 16.27 -4.77 -25.75
C GLU A 152 15.92 -5.27 -24.35
N ALA A 153 16.01 -6.58 -24.09
CA ALA A 153 15.84 -7.12 -22.75
C ALA A 153 16.96 -6.67 -21.81
N ILE A 154 18.23 -6.73 -22.24
CA ILE A 154 19.37 -6.27 -21.44
C ILE A 154 19.20 -4.79 -21.05
N GLU A 155 18.85 -3.94 -22.01
CA GLU A 155 18.57 -2.51 -21.78
C GLU A 155 17.40 -2.32 -20.80
N ALA A 156 16.29 -3.06 -20.97
CA ALA A 156 15.15 -3.00 -20.05
C ALA A 156 15.52 -3.41 -18.61
N TYR A 157 16.34 -4.45 -18.43
CA TYR A 157 16.85 -4.86 -17.12
C TYR A 157 17.75 -3.78 -16.50
N MET A 158 18.66 -3.21 -17.30
CA MET A 158 19.60 -2.18 -16.85
C MET A 158 18.90 -0.87 -16.48
N ASP A 159 17.89 -0.45 -17.26
CA ASP A 159 17.08 0.74 -16.98
C ASP A 159 16.22 0.57 -15.71
N GLY A 160 15.88 -0.67 -15.37
CA GLY A 160 15.16 -1.00 -14.15
C GLY A 160 16.01 -0.86 -12.88
N ALA A 161 17.31 -1.14 -12.95
CA ALA A 161 18.17 -1.23 -11.77
C ALA A 161 18.30 0.11 -10.99
N PRO A 162 18.62 1.26 -11.62
CA PRO A 162 18.68 2.54 -10.90
C PRO A 162 17.35 2.94 -10.27
N LYS A 163 16.22 2.61 -10.92
CA LYS A 163 14.87 2.90 -10.38
C LYS A 163 14.60 2.13 -9.08
N LYS A 164 15.09 0.89 -8.97
CA LYS A 164 14.99 0.10 -7.72
C LYS A 164 15.82 0.74 -6.60
N LEU A 165 17.04 1.19 -6.90
CA LEU A 165 17.87 1.88 -5.92
C LEU A 165 17.27 3.22 -5.50
N MET A 166 16.74 4.00 -6.45
CA MET A 166 16.03 5.24 -6.16
C MET A 166 14.82 5.00 -5.25
N ARG A 167 14.03 3.94 -5.51
CA ARG A 167 12.93 3.54 -4.62
C ARG A 167 13.43 3.29 -3.20
N ALA A 168 14.54 2.59 -3.00
CA ALA A 168 15.10 2.35 -1.67
C ALA A 168 15.47 3.68 -0.96
N LYS A 169 16.03 4.65 -1.69
CA LYS A 169 16.30 5.99 -1.15
C LYS A 169 15.02 6.74 -0.80
N THR A 170 14.00 6.70 -1.66
CA THR A 170 12.69 7.32 -1.42
C THR A 170 12.01 6.73 -0.19
N VAL A 171 12.06 5.41 0.01
CA VAL A 171 11.46 4.75 1.17
C VAL A 171 12.04 5.29 2.48
N LYS A 172 13.37 5.48 2.57
CA LYS A 172 14.00 6.10 3.75
C LYS A 172 13.42 7.48 4.08
N LEU A 173 13.18 8.31 3.06
CA LEU A 173 12.59 9.64 3.25
C LEU A 173 11.13 9.55 3.70
N LEU A 174 10.36 8.60 3.14
CA LEU A 174 8.96 8.38 3.52
C LEU A 174 8.83 7.90 4.98
N MET A 175 9.73 7.01 5.43
CA MET A 175 9.78 6.57 6.83
C MET A 175 9.92 7.74 7.80
N LEU A 176 10.66 8.79 7.43
CA LEU A 176 10.80 10.01 8.23
C LEU A 176 9.59 10.94 8.10
N ALA A 177 9.21 11.28 6.86
CA ALA A 177 8.24 12.34 6.57
C ALA A 177 6.78 11.93 6.78
N GLU A 178 6.48 10.63 6.65
CA GLU A 178 5.15 10.07 6.81
C GLU A 178 5.06 9.27 8.11
N ASP A 179 5.85 8.20 8.25
CA ASP A 179 5.64 7.23 9.32
C ASP A 179 6.05 7.79 10.70
N CYS A 180 7.32 8.16 10.89
CA CYS A 180 7.84 8.71 12.16
C CYS A 180 7.13 10.01 12.54
N PHE A 181 7.02 10.93 11.58
CA PHE A 181 6.36 12.21 11.77
C PHE A 181 4.92 12.07 12.27
N TYR A 182 4.07 11.30 11.58
CA TYR A 182 2.67 11.18 12.00
C TYR A 182 2.51 10.35 13.26
N ALA A 183 3.39 9.38 13.52
CA ALA A 183 3.36 8.64 14.78
C ALA A 183 3.61 9.55 15.99
N MET A 184 4.61 10.44 15.91
CA MET A 184 4.88 11.44 16.94
C MET A 184 3.77 12.51 17.03
N LEU A 185 3.33 13.05 15.90
CA LEU A 185 2.30 14.10 15.89
C LEU A 185 0.97 13.59 16.46
N ASN A 186 0.50 12.42 16.02
CA ASN A 186 -0.81 11.89 16.42
C ASN A 186 -0.83 11.50 17.90
N SER A 187 0.26 10.94 18.42
CA SER A 187 0.36 10.59 19.85
C SER A 187 0.33 11.85 20.73
N ALA A 188 1.04 12.92 20.34
CA ALA A 188 0.97 14.21 21.03
C ALA A 188 -0.43 14.84 20.95
N GLN A 189 -1.06 14.81 19.78
CA GLN A 189 -2.43 15.30 19.58
C GLN A 189 -3.44 14.56 20.46
N ALA A 190 -3.32 13.24 20.61
CA ALA A 190 -4.20 12.45 21.45
C ALA A 190 -4.15 12.88 22.92
N VAL A 191 -2.95 13.12 23.46
CA VAL A 191 -2.75 13.61 24.83
C VAL A 191 -3.37 15.01 24.99
N LEU A 192 -3.15 15.91 24.02
CA LEU A 192 -3.74 17.25 24.03
C LEU A 192 -5.27 17.21 24.00
N MET A 193 -5.85 16.35 23.15
CA MET A 193 -7.29 16.13 23.10
C MET A 193 -7.85 15.62 24.43
N PHE A 194 -7.13 14.74 25.12
CA PHE A 194 -7.52 14.27 26.45
C PHE A 194 -7.60 15.41 27.46
N LEU A 195 -6.70 16.40 27.37
CA LEU A 195 -6.72 17.62 28.17
C LEU A 195 -7.79 18.63 27.75
N GLY A 196 -8.56 18.34 26.69
CA GLY A 196 -9.56 19.24 26.12
C GLY A 196 -8.98 20.35 25.25
N VAL A 197 -7.73 20.20 24.80
CA VAL A 197 -7.07 21.10 23.86
C VAL A 197 -7.33 20.59 22.44
N GLU A 198 -7.68 21.50 21.52
CA GLU A 198 -7.84 21.13 20.11
C GLU A 198 -6.51 20.63 19.53
N PRO A 199 -6.52 19.54 18.73
CA PRO A 199 -5.29 18.98 18.18
C PRO A 199 -4.64 19.98 17.22
N PRO A 200 -3.37 20.38 17.46
CA PRO A 200 -2.72 21.41 16.66
C PRO A 200 -2.34 20.89 15.27
N VAL A 201 -2.40 21.77 14.27
CA VAL A 201 -1.77 21.54 12.97
C VAL A 201 -0.24 21.44 13.11
N PRO A 202 0.48 20.78 12.18
CA PRO A 202 1.91 20.50 12.31
C PRO A 202 2.80 21.70 12.67
N ASN A 203 2.57 22.87 12.07
CA ASN A 203 3.37 24.06 12.34
C ASN A 203 3.13 24.69 13.73
N LYS A 204 2.06 24.32 14.42
CA LYS A 204 1.73 24.77 15.78
C LYS A 204 1.92 23.67 16.83
N ALA A 205 2.30 22.46 16.41
CA ALA A 205 2.36 21.30 17.29
C ALA A 205 3.39 21.49 18.40
N TYR A 206 4.60 21.95 18.07
CA TYR A 206 5.66 22.27 19.03
C TYR A 206 5.17 23.27 20.10
N ASP A 207 4.70 24.45 19.69
CA ASP A 207 4.27 25.49 20.64
C ASP A 207 3.13 25.02 21.55
N THR A 208 2.21 24.22 21.00
CA THR A 208 1.07 23.69 21.76
C THR A 208 1.50 22.63 22.77
N VAL A 209 2.38 21.71 22.37
CA VAL A 209 2.98 20.71 23.27
C VAL A 209 3.78 21.40 24.37
N ASN A 210 4.58 22.40 24.02
CA ASN A 210 5.38 23.13 24.99
C ASN A 210 4.49 23.80 26.05
N LYS A 211 3.48 24.55 25.60
CA LYS A 211 2.55 25.27 26.49
C LYS A 211 1.73 24.37 27.42
N TYR A 212 1.21 23.24 26.91
CA TYR A 212 0.24 22.43 27.65
C TYR A 212 0.84 21.20 28.33
N LEU A 213 2.00 20.73 27.88
CA LEU A 213 2.64 19.54 28.43
C LEU A 213 3.98 19.86 29.11
N VAL A 214 4.84 20.69 28.50
CA VAL A 214 6.18 20.98 29.05
C VAL A 214 6.14 22.03 30.16
N GLU A 215 5.55 23.22 29.91
CA GLU A 215 5.45 24.29 30.91
C GLU A 215 4.77 23.83 32.22
N PRO A 216 3.71 22.99 32.20
CA PRO A 216 3.12 22.45 33.43
C PRO A 216 3.93 21.32 34.09
N GLY A 217 5.07 20.93 33.50
CA GLY A 217 5.96 19.87 34.00
C GLY A 217 5.44 18.45 33.79
N LEU A 218 4.56 18.23 32.80
CA LEU A 218 4.03 16.90 32.47
C LEU A 218 4.92 16.13 31.50
N LEU A 219 5.70 16.85 30.68
CA LEU A 219 6.59 16.30 29.65
C LEU A 219 7.95 17.00 29.71
N GLU A 220 9.03 16.26 29.52
CA GLU A 220 10.38 16.79 29.41
C GLU A 220 10.58 17.55 28.09
N GLU A 221 11.33 18.64 28.14
CA GLU A 221 11.60 19.53 26.99
C GLU A 221 12.20 18.79 25.79
N GLU A 222 13.02 17.78 26.03
CA GLU A 222 13.64 16.95 24.98
C GLU A 222 12.61 16.37 24.01
N TYR A 223 11.45 15.89 24.49
CA TYR A 223 10.43 15.32 23.62
C TYR A 223 9.78 16.39 22.73
N ALA A 224 9.55 17.60 23.26
CA ALA A 224 9.03 18.71 22.46
C ALA A 224 10.02 19.11 21.36
N GLU A 225 11.32 19.15 21.68
CA GLU A 225 12.38 19.42 20.70
C GLU A 225 12.47 18.33 19.62
N GLN A 226 12.37 17.04 19.99
CA GLN A 226 12.31 15.95 19.03
C GLN A 226 11.12 16.10 18.06
N LEU A 227 9.94 16.52 18.56
CA LEU A 227 8.77 16.80 17.74
C LEU A 227 9.04 17.98 16.77
N ARG A 228 9.69 19.05 17.24
CA ARG A 228 10.08 20.19 16.39
C ARG A 228 11.01 19.77 15.26
N GLU A 229 12.04 19.00 15.59
CA GLU A 229 13.05 18.51 14.65
C GLU A 229 12.42 17.64 13.54
N ILE A 230 11.52 16.70 13.87
CA ILE A 230 10.88 15.85 12.85
C ILE A 230 9.93 16.65 11.93
N ILE A 231 9.26 17.68 12.46
CA ILE A 231 8.45 18.63 11.65
C ILE A 231 9.35 19.35 10.63
N GLU A 232 10.54 19.77 11.05
CA GLU A 232 11.51 20.44 10.16
C GLU A 232 12.07 19.49 9.10
N ILE A 233 12.41 18.25 9.48
CA ILE A 233 12.87 17.22 8.55
C ILE A 233 11.81 16.96 7.48
N ARG A 234 10.55 16.79 7.88
CA ARG A 234 9.44 16.60 6.94
C ARG A 234 9.34 17.76 5.94
N LYS A 235 9.40 19.00 6.41
CA LYS A 235 9.38 20.18 5.52
C LYS A 235 10.53 20.18 4.52
N LYS A 236 11.76 19.87 4.97
CA LYS A 236 12.94 19.76 4.09
C LYS A 236 12.75 18.69 3.01
N ILE A 237 12.12 17.56 3.35
CA ILE A 237 11.81 16.48 2.40
C ILE A 237 10.73 16.94 1.41
N GLU A 238 9.64 17.55 1.87
CA GLU A 238 8.56 18.06 1.01
C GLU A 238 9.04 19.12 0.01
N HIS A 239 9.92 20.03 0.46
CA HIS A 239 10.53 21.06 -0.38
C HIS A 239 11.68 20.55 -1.25
N LYS A 240 11.99 19.24 -1.20
CA LYS A 240 13.10 18.60 -1.94
C LYS A 240 14.47 19.18 -1.59
N GLU A 241 14.62 19.78 -0.42
CA GLU A 241 15.91 20.23 0.14
C GLU A 241 16.69 19.03 0.68
N MET A 242 15.99 17.97 1.10
CA MET A 242 16.56 16.69 1.52
C MET A 242 16.11 15.56 0.59
N MET A 243 17.05 15.07 -0.24
CA MET A 243 16.76 14.03 -1.26
C MET A 243 17.37 12.66 -0.95
N ASP A 244 18.10 12.51 0.15
CA ASP A 244 18.60 11.23 0.66
C ASP A 244 18.81 11.33 2.17
N ALA A 245 18.83 10.18 2.84
CA ALA A 245 19.08 10.06 4.28
C ALA A 245 20.03 8.87 4.53
N ALA A 246 20.98 8.97 5.45
CA ALA A 246 21.73 7.79 5.87
C ALA A 246 20.78 6.78 6.53
N GLY A 247 21.03 5.47 6.38
CA GLY A 247 20.20 4.43 7.04
C GLY A 247 20.18 4.61 8.56
N GLN A 248 21.36 4.79 9.16
CA GLN A 248 21.51 5.07 10.59
C GLN A 248 20.67 6.27 11.05
N PHE A 249 20.62 7.35 10.25
CA PHE A 249 19.81 8.52 10.60
C PHE A 249 18.31 8.18 10.64
N VAL A 250 17.84 7.31 9.75
CA VAL A 250 16.45 6.83 9.78
C VAL A 250 16.20 5.97 11.01
N ASP A 251 17.10 5.04 11.31
CA ASP A 251 16.99 4.16 12.49
C ASP A 251 16.97 4.97 13.79
N ASP A 252 17.82 6.00 13.92
CA ASP A 252 17.84 6.90 15.07
C ASP A 252 16.48 7.61 15.26
N TRP A 253 15.80 7.96 14.16
CA TRP A 253 14.48 8.60 14.20
C TRP A 253 13.35 7.63 14.52
N ILE A 254 13.46 6.37 14.11
CA ILE A 254 12.53 5.32 14.54
C ILE A 254 12.64 5.15 16.06
N ASP A 255 13.85 5.04 16.60
CA ASP A 255 14.08 4.88 18.05
C ASP A 255 13.60 6.09 18.86
N LYS A 256 13.83 7.33 18.36
CA LYS A 256 13.27 8.55 18.96
C LYS A 256 11.74 8.53 18.95
N SER A 257 11.15 8.12 17.83
CA SER A 257 9.69 8.08 17.67
C SER A 257 9.06 7.06 18.62
N ASP A 258 9.67 5.87 18.77
CA ASP A 258 9.21 4.82 19.68
C ASP A 258 9.17 5.32 21.13
N LYS A 259 10.28 5.89 21.61
CA LYS A 259 10.38 6.48 22.95
C LYS A 259 9.38 7.63 23.17
N PHE A 260 9.19 8.47 22.14
CA PHE A 260 8.22 9.57 22.20
C PHE A 260 6.80 9.03 22.37
N ILE A 261 6.42 8.01 21.60
CA ILE A 261 5.10 7.39 21.64
C ILE A 261 4.85 6.73 23.01
N ASP A 262 5.81 5.96 23.52
CA ASP A 262 5.74 5.36 24.85
C ASP A 262 5.52 6.44 25.91
N LYS A 263 6.25 7.55 25.83
CA LYS A 263 6.08 8.66 26.76
C LYS A 263 4.69 9.29 26.68
N MET A 264 4.10 9.40 25.49
CA MET A 264 2.73 9.89 25.32
C MET A 264 1.70 8.91 25.91
N TYR A 265 1.89 7.60 25.76
CA TYR A 265 1.03 6.58 26.37
C TYR A 265 1.10 6.60 27.90
N ASP A 266 2.30 6.71 28.46
CA ASP A 266 2.50 6.83 29.90
C ASP A 266 1.82 8.09 30.42
N LEU A 267 2.01 9.22 29.75
CA LEU A 267 1.39 10.49 30.13
C LEU A 267 -0.14 10.40 30.09
N LEU A 268 -0.70 9.82 29.03
CA LEU A 268 -2.14 9.63 28.91
C LEU A 268 -2.69 8.78 30.06
N THR A 269 -2.01 7.68 30.39
CA THR A 269 -2.37 6.80 31.52
C THR A 269 -2.39 7.58 32.84
N VAL A 270 -1.33 8.34 33.14
CA VAL A 270 -1.28 9.17 34.36
C VAL A 270 -2.42 10.20 34.41
N LEU A 271 -2.75 10.81 33.27
CA LEU A 271 -3.82 11.80 33.18
C LEU A 271 -5.21 11.16 33.38
N GLU A 272 -5.44 9.97 32.83
CA GLU A 272 -6.67 9.18 33.05
C GLU A 272 -6.86 8.82 34.52
N GLU A 273 -5.82 8.34 35.17
CA GLU A 273 -5.84 8.00 36.59
C GLU A 273 -6.17 9.21 37.47
N LYS A 274 -5.52 10.36 37.22
CA LYS A 274 -5.81 11.61 37.92
C LYS A 274 -7.26 12.05 37.72
N LYS A 275 -7.79 11.93 36.50
CA LYS A 275 -9.19 12.26 36.19
C LYS A 275 -10.15 11.35 36.96
N LYS A 276 -9.91 10.03 36.98
CA LYS A 276 -10.71 9.07 37.76
C LYS A 276 -10.68 9.39 39.25
N SER A 277 -9.50 9.62 39.83
CA SER A 277 -9.36 9.97 41.25
C SER A 277 -10.17 11.22 41.60
N LYS A 278 -10.05 12.27 40.78
CA LYS A 278 -10.80 13.52 40.99
C LYS A 278 -12.31 13.34 40.89
N VAL A 279 -12.80 12.46 40.03
CA VAL A 279 -14.24 12.14 39.94
C VAL A 279 -14.69 11.38 41.19
N LEU A 280 -13.91 10.41 41.68
CA LEU A 280 -14.20 9.65 42.89
C LEU A 280 -14.20 10.54 44.14
N GLU A 281 -13.20 11.41 44.30
CA GLU A 281 -13.13 12.40 45.39
C GLU A 281 -14.36 13.31 45.41
N ARG A 282 -14.74 13.87 44.26
CA ARG A 282 -15.94 14.70 44.14
C ARG A 282 -17.22 13.90 44.42
N THR A 283 -17.28 12.65 43.99
CA THR A 283 -18.43 11.78 44.22
C THR A 283 -18.60 11.50 45.71
N GLU A 284 -17.51 11.20 46.43
CA GLU A 284 -17.54 11.01 47.88
C GLU A 284 -17.92 12.30 48.63
N ASP A 285 -17.33 13.44 48.25
CA ASP A 285 -17.62 14.74 48.87
C ASP A 285 -19.11 15.12 48.73
N VAL A 286 -19.67 14.96 47.52
CA VAL A 286 -21.10 15.20 47.25
C VAL A 286 -21.98 14.24 48.07
N MET A 287 -21.60 12.96 48.13
CA MET A 287 -22.33 11.94 48.90
C MET A 287 -22.33 12.28 50.41
N ARG A 288 -21.19 12.67 50.97
CA ARG A 288 -21.04 13.10 52.37
C ARG A 288 -21.85 14.35 52.69
N LYS A 289 -21.78 15.38 51.84
CA LYS A 289 -22.52 16.63 52.02
C LYS A 289 -24.03 16.40 51.96
N ALA A 290 -24.50 15.56 51.03
CA ALA A 290 -25.91 15.20 50.95
C ALA A 290 -26.40 14.47 52.20
N ALA A 291 -25.61 13.49 52.68
CA ALA A 291 -25.92 12.77 53.91
C ALA A 291 -25.96 13.69 55.15
N ALA A 292 -24.98 14.58 55.30
CA ALA A 292 -24.94 15.56 56.38
C ALA A 292 -26.11 16.54 56.34
N ALA A 293 -26.48 17.02 55.15
CA ALA A 293 -27.64 17.89 54.96
C ALA A 293 -28.95 17.19 55.36
N ALA A 294 -29.15 15.95 54.91
CA ALA A 294 -30.32 15.16 55.28
C ALA A 294 -30.40 14.91 56.79
N LEU A 295 -29.28 14.54 57.43
CA LEU A 295 -29.20 14.36 58.90
C LEU A 295 -29.52 15.65 59.67
N LYS A 296 -29.13 16.81 59.13
CA LYS A 296 -29.45 18.12 59.71
C LYS A 296 -30.95 18.39 59.67
N SER A 297 -31.63 18.10 58.54
CA SER A 297 -33.08 18.30 58.41
C SER A 297 -33.89 17.45 59.40
N VAL A 298 -33.37 16.31 59.83
CA VAL A 298 -34.01 15.46 60.85
C VAL A 298 -33.48 15.69 62.28
N ASN A 299 -32.67 16.73 62.51
CA ASN A 299 -32.03 17.03 63.81
C ASN A 299 -31.21 15.85 64.40
N LYS A 300 -30.55 15.07 63.54
CA LYS A 300 -29.69 13.93 63.91
C LYS A 300 -28.23 14.11 63.45
N LEU A 301 -27.79 15.35 63.28
CA LEU A 301 -26.43 15.63 62.85
C LEU A 301 -25.41 15.17 63.92
N PRO A 302 -24.39 14.36 63.56
CA PRO A 302 -23.38 13.91 64.51
C PRO A 302 -22.42 15.03 64.90
N LYS A 303 -21.74 14.86 66.05
CA LYS A 303 -20.75 15.84 66.56
C LYS A 303 -19.44 15.86 65.76
N LYS A 304 -19.08 14.75 65.10
CA LYS A 304 -17.89 14.63 64.26
C LYS A 304 -18.29 14.31 62.83
N GLU A 305 -17.57 14.89 61.88
CA GLU A 305 -17.81 14.69 60.44
C GLU A 305 -17.49 13.25 59.99
N GLU A 306 -16.58 12.58 60.69
CA GLU A 306 -16.23 11.17 60.49
C GLU A 306 -17.39 10.20 60.77
N ASP A 307 -18.32 10.59 61.64
CA ASP A 307 -19.46 9.77 62.06
C ASP A 307 -20.66 9.88 61.10
N VAL A 308 -20.63 10.86 60.18
CA VAL A 308 -21.70 11.09 59.18
C VAL A 308 -22.10 9.84 58.41
N PRO A 309 -21.18 8.98 57.90
CA PRO A 309 -21.56 7.76 57.18
C PRO A 309 -22.38 6.78 58.03
N GLN A 310 -21.99 6.59 59.29
CA GLN A 310 -22.63 5.62 60.18
C GLN A 310 -24.01 6.12 60.64
N GLU A 311 -24.10 7.40 61.00
CA GLU A 311 -25.38 7.99 61.41
C GLU A 311 -26.34 8.09 60.22
N PHE A 312 -25.84 8.39 59.02
CA PHE A 312 -26.63 8.36 57.78
C PHE A 312 -27.26 6.99 57.53
N ARG A 313 -26.44 5.93 57.61
CA ARG A 313 -26.92 4.56 57.46
C ARG A 313 -28.01 4.25 58.48
N LYS A 314 -27.77 4.54 59.75
CA LYS A 314 -28.72 4.28 60.82
C LYS A 314 -30.05 5.01 60.61
N GLN A 315 -30.01 6.29 60.25
CA GLN A 315 -31.21 7.12 60.18
C GLN A 315 -32.03 6.91 58.91
N PHE A 316 -31.39 6.72 57.75
CA PHE A 316 -32.09 6.67 56.47
C PHE A 316 -32.18 5.26 55.88
N ILE A 317 -31.18 4.42 56.11
CA ILE A 317 -31.13 3.06 55.51
C ILE A 317 -31.72 2.02 56.46
N ASP A 318 -31.23 1.94 57.70
CA ASP A 318 -31.69 0.92 58.66
C ASP A 318 -33.17 1.13 59.04
N ASN A 319 -33.64 2.39 59.04
CA ASN A 319 -35.05 2.76 59.19
C ASN A 319 -35.89 2.59 57.91
N LYS A 320 -35.30 2.10 56.81
CA LYS A 320 -35.95 1.85 55.50
C LYS A 320 -36.58 3.08 54.84
N LEU A 321 -36.04 4.27 55.09
CA LEU A 321 -36.49 5.50 54.42
C LEU A 321 -35.98 5.55 52.98
N ILE A 322 -34.77 5.04 52.73
CA ILE A 322 -34.20 4.84 51.39
C ILE A 322 -33.66 3.41 51.24
N ASP A 323 -33.33 3.01 50.02
CA ASP A 323 -32.86 1.65 49.71
C ASP A 323 -31.51 1.31 50.35
N GLY A 324 -31.35 0.05 50.78
CA GLY A 324 -30.13 -0.48 51.36
C GLY A 324 -28.91 -0.47 50.44
N TYR A 325 -29.11 -0.54 49.11
CA TYR A 325 -27.99 -0.58 48.16
C TYR A 325 -27.11 0.68 48.23
N TYR A 326 -27.65 1.81 48.73
CA TYR A 326 -26.87 3.04 48.90
C TYR A 326 -25.70 2.87 49.87
N TRP A 327 -25.79 1.94 50.82
CA TRP A 327 -24.66 1.59 51.67
C TRP A 327 -23.57 0.83 50.91
N ASP A 328 -23.95 -0.01 49.95
CA ASP A 328 -22.99 -0.68 49.06
C ASP A 328 -22.32 0.29 48.11
N VAL A 329 -23.05 1.30 47.62
CA VAL A 329 -22.48 2.42 46.84
C VAL A 329 -21.44 3.16 47.68
N TRP A 330 -21.75 3.47 48.95
CA TRP A 330 -20.81 4.14 49.84
C TRP A 330 -19.50 3.36 50.02
N LYS A 331 -19.61 2.05 50.32
CA LYS A 331 -18.45 1.16 50.46
C LYS A 331 -17.65 1.08 49.16
N LYS A 332 -18.32 0.94 48.01
CA LYS A 332 -17.66 0.86 46.69
C LYS A 332 -16.91 2.14 46.36
N VAL A 333 -17.50 3.32 46.56
CA VAL A 333 -16.82 4.61 46.36
C VAL A 333 -15.58 4.71 47.25
N GLY A 334 -15.68 4.31 48.52
CA GLY A 334 -14.53 4.29 49.44
C GLY A 334 -13.41 3.35 48.99
N ILE A 335 -13.73 2.13 48.57
CA ILE A 335 -12.75 1.16 48.04
C ILE A 335 -12.08 1.70 46.78
N MET A 336 -12.87 2.22 45.83
CA MET A 336 -12.35 2.78 44.58
C MET A 336 -11.42 3.98 44.86
N LYS A 337 -11.79 4.85 45.80
CA LYS A 337 -10.94 5.99 46.18
C LYS A 337 -9.63 5.55 46.83
N ASP A 338 -9.66 4.57 47.74
CA ASP A 338 -8.45 4.03 48.37
C ASP A 338 -7.51 3.37 47.35
N LEU A 339 -8.07 2.63 46.39
CA LEU A 339 -7.31 2.07 45.27
C LEU A 339 -6.68 3.17 44.42
N ALA A 340 -7.44 4.22 44.09
CA ALA A 340 -6.93 5.36 43.33
C ALA A 340 -5.82 6.10 44.09
N GLY A 341 -5.98 6.34 45.40
CA GLY A 341 -4.97 6.97 46.25
C GLY A 341 -3.68 6.16 46.42
N LYS A 342 -3.73 4.85 46.17
CA LYS A 342 -2.57 3.94 46.16
C LYS A 342 -1.93 3.81 44.77
N GLY A 343 -2.31 4.63 43.80
CA GLY A 343 -1.80 4.56 42.42
C GLY A 343 -2.24 3.30 41.67
N LYS A 344 -3.44 2.78 41.97
CA LYS A 344 -4.04 1.61 41.29
C LYS A 344 -5.38 2.00 40.63
N ALA A 345 -5.42 3.18 40.03
CA ALA A 345 -6.62 3.71 39.38
C ALA A 345 -6.86 3.05 38.01
N ASP A 346 -5.82 2.52 37.37
CA ASP A 346 -5.86 1.59 36.24
C ASP A 346 -6.83 0.41 36.47
N LYS A 347 -6.88 -0.15 37.68
CA LYS A 347 -7.74 -1.30 38.04
C LYS A 347 -9.22 -0.96 38.20
N ILE A 348 -9.58 0.31 38.09
CA ILE A 348 -10.95 0.78 38.27
C ILE A 348 -11.55 1.02 36.88
N PRO A 349 -12.57 0.23 36.46
CA PRO A 349 -13.26 0.46 35.20
C PRO A 349 -13.88 1.86 35.18
N GLU A 350 -13.66 2.61 34.11
CA GLU A 350 -14.19 3.98 33.99
C GLU A 350 -15.71 4.02 34.11
N LYS A 351 -16.40 3.03 33.52
CA LYS A 351 -17.85 2.85 33.64
C LYS A 351 -18.31 2.81 35.10
N ASP A 352 -17.57 2.12 35.97
CA ASP A 352 -17.93 1.96 37.37
C ASP A 352 -17.80 3.28 38.12
N VAL A 353 -16.76 4.07 37.83
CA VAL A 353 -16.55 5.42 38.40
C VAL A 353 -17.76 6.32 38.12
N TYR A 354 -18.20 6.37 36.85
CA TYR A 354 -19.33 7.21 36.47
C TYR A 354 -20.68 6.63 36.94
N GLN A 355 -20.80 5.31 37.01
CA GLN A 355 -21.99 4.65 37.57
C GLN A 355 -22.17 5.00 39.06
N MET A 356 -21.09 4.99 39.85
CA MET A 356 -21.16 5.41 41.26
C MET A 356 -21.64 6.86 41.39
N ARG A 357 -21.16 7.75 40.51
CA ARG A 357 -21.61 9.15 40.48
C ARG A 357 -23.11 9.27 40.21
N GLU A 358 -23.65 8.49 39.27
CA GLU A 358 -25.09 8.46 39.01
C GLU A 358 -25.88 7.89 40.19
N TYR A 359 -25.40 6.84 40.84
CA TYR A 359 -26.06 6.33 42.05
C TYR A 359 -26.09 7.34 43.19
N VAL A 360 -25.03 8.13 43.38
CA VAL A 360 -25.04 9.24 44.35
C VAL A 360 -26.06 10.32 43.97
N ARG A 361 -26.24 10.61 42.67
CA ARG A 361 -27.28 11.53 42.20
C ARG A 361 -28.70 11.01 42.48
N THR A 362 -28.93 9.71 42.28
CA THR A 362 -30.22 9.08 42.63
C THR A 362 -30.45 9.10 44.14
N MET A 363 -29.42 8.82 44.95
CA MET A 363 -29.50 8.92 46.41
C MET A 363 -29.98 10.30 46.87
N ILE A 364 -29.43 11.36 46.29
CA ILE A 364 -29.83 12.74 46.61
C ILE A 364 -31.31 12.97 46.29
N ARG A 365 -31.79 12.49 45.13
CA ARG A 365 -33.21 12.62 44.75
C ARG A 365 -34.14 11.87 45.69
N ASP A 366 -33.76 10.65 46.08
CA ASP A 366 -34.56 9.84 47.00
C ASP A 366 -34.60 10.46 48.39
N LEU A 367 -33.46 10.98 48.89
CA LEU A 367 -33.41 11.74 50.15
C LEU A 367 -34.31 12.96 50.10
N SER A 368 -34.27 13.74 49.02
CA SER A 368 -35.17 14.89 48.87
C SER A 368 -36.65 14.49 48.87
N ARG A 369 -37.00 13.34 48.28
CA ARG A 369 -38.39 12.85 48.28
C ARG A 369 -38.86 12.50 49.69
N VAL A 370 -38.06 11.74 50.43
CA VAL A 370 -38.35 11.35 51.81
C VAL A 370 -38.50 12.58 52.72
N LEU A 371 -37.59 13.54 52.62
CA LEU A 371 -37.63 14.75 53.47
C LEU A 371 -38.87 15.61 53.21
N LYS A 372 -39.37 15.63 51.97
CA LYS A 372 -40.64 16.28 51.60
C LYS A 372 -41.85 15.55 52.16
N GLU A 373 -41.87 14.22 52.07
CA GLU A 373 -42.95 13.39 52.60
C GLU A 373 -43.07 13.48 54.13
N GLU A 374 -41.94 13.68 54.84
CA GLU A 374 -41.92 13.89 56.29
C GLU A 374 -42.24 15.35 56.74
N GLY A 375 -42.47 16.29 55.81
CA GLY A 375 -42.79 17.68 56.12
C GLY A 375 -41.64 18.49 56.75
N LYS A 376 -40.38 18.17 56.42
CA LYS A 376 -39.15 18.75 57.02
C LYS A 376 -38.33 19.62 56.06
N GLU A 377 -38.97 20.27 55.08
CA GLU A 377 -38.29 21.18 54.14
C GLU A 377 -38.33 22.64 54.61
#